data_AF-A0A564TW40-F1
#
_entry.id   AF-A0A564TW40-F1
#
_cell.length_a   1.000
_cell.length_b   1.000
_cell.length_c   1.000
_cell.angle_alpha   90.00
_cell.angle_beta   90.00
_cell.angle_gamma   90.00
#
_symmetry.space_group_name_H-M   'P 1'
#
loop_
_entity.id
_entity.type
_entity.pdbx_description
1 polymer ?
#
loop_
_entity_poly.entity_id
_entity_poly.type
_entity_poly.pdbx_seq_one_letter_code
_entity_poly.pdbx_strand_id
1 'polypeptide(L)'
;MSLSQKLVNNISDHYVLQSNQRIIELTETKKNYSVTIRISGNRNFLLIKNIEDLKQRYLPYTNGRFMPKDCDYILILEDKKEIFFFELKSEKQKCFRREKDDIITQLTSGEQWVRHLIFCSTPNFLDINDFKMYFVAINKKSQTQCINELTEEKNGKKFTFWNGCSFNLSEFK
;
A
#
# COMPACT_ATOMS: atom_id res chain seq x y z
N MET A 1 18.49 8.89 12.45
CA MET A 1 17.26 9.31 11.74
C MET A 1 16.58 8.06 11.21
N SER A 2 15.31 7.88 11.55
CA SER A 2 14.50 6.71 11.19
C SER A 2 14.19 6.70 9.68
N LEU A 3 13.82 5.56 9.12
CA LEU A 3 13.36 5.42 7.73
C LEU A 3 12.20 6.39 7.45
N SER A 4 11.18 6.40 8.31
CA SER A 4 10.03 7.28 8.15
C SER A 4 10.45 8.76 8.16
N GLN A 5 11.38 9.16 9.04
CA GLN A 5 11.90 10.54 9.06
C GLN A 5 12.64 10.91 7.77
N LYS A 6 13.46 10.01 7.23
CA LYS A 6 14.19 10.26 5.98
C LYS A 6 13.23 10.39 4.79
N LEU A 7 12.19 9.55 4.73
CA LEU A 7 11.18 9.62 3.67
C LEU A 7 10.36 10.91 3.77
N VAL A 8 9.90 11.31 4.96
CA VAL A 8 9.16 12.57 5.17
C VAL A 8 9.99 13.79 4.77
N ASN A 9 11.31 13.79 5.03
CA ASN A 9 12.17 14.91 4.64
C ASN A 9 12.36 15.06 3.12
N ASN A 10 12.11 14.00 2.33
CA ASN A 10 12.36 13.97 0.88
C ASN A 10 11.07 13.85 0.05
N ILE A 11 9.94 13.55 0.67
CA ILE A 11 8.63 13.45 0.02
C ILE A 11 7.77 14.60 0.54
N SER A 12 7.13 15.32 -0.39
CA SER A 12 6.20 16.40 -0.02
C SER A 12 5.08 15.88 0.89
N ASP A 13 4.76 16.64 1.95
CA ASP A 13 3.69 16.36 2.93
C ASP A 13 2.31 16.11 2.30
N HIS A 14 2.10 16.52 1.05
CA HIS A 14 0.89 16.20 0.30
C HIS A 14 0.70 14.69 0.07
N TYR A 15 1.80 13.94 -0.08
CA TYR A 15 1.81 12.51 -0.41
C TYR A 15 2.10 11.61 0.78
N VAL A 16 2.41 12.19 1.94
CA VAL A 16 2.73 11.44 3.16
C VAL A 16 1.85 11.88 4.32
N LEU A 17 1.45 10.91 5.14
CA LEU A 17 0.80 11.13 6.42
C LEU A 17 1.59 10.39 7.49
N GLN A 18 2.30 11.13 8.32
CA GLN A 18 2.89 10.60 9.54
C GLN A 18 1.92 10.86 10.69
N SER A 19 1.52 9.80 11.40
CA SER A 19 0.53 9.92 12.46
C SER A 19 0.70 8.80 13.50
N ASN A 20 0.10 9.02 14.66
CA ASN A 20 0.02 8.08 15.78
C ASN A 20 -1.44 7.64 16.08
N GLN A 21 -2.34 7.84 15.10
CA GLN A 21 -3.74 7.46 15.22
C GLN A 21 -3.90 5.94 15.18
N ARG A 22 -4.93 5.44 15.87
CA ARG A 22 -5.28 4.01 15.86
C ARG A 22 -6.08 3.60 14.63
N ILE A 23 -6.71 4.57 13.97
CA ILE A 23 -7.62 4.35 12.88
C ILE A 23 -7.10 5.17 11.71
N ILE A 24 -6.94 4.51 10.57
CA ILE A 24 -6.62 5.13 9.29
C ILE A 24 -7.82 4.92 8.38
N GLU A 25 -8.23 5.99 7.70
CA GLU A 25 -9.18 5.91 6.62
C GLU A 25 -8.42 5.95 5.29
N LEU A 26 -8.55 4.89 4.49
CA LEU A 26 -8.01 4.81 3.14
C LEU A 26 -9.15 5.13 2.16
N THR A 27 -8.99 6.19 1.39
CA THR A 27 -10.06 6.74 0.53
C THR A 27 -9.70 6.57 -0.95
N GLU A 28 -10.60 5.98 -1.73
CA GLU A 28 -10.53 6.02 -3.19
C GLU A 28 -11.30 7.27 -3.66
N THR A 29 -10.56 8.27 -4.12
CA THR A 29 -11.11 9.58 -4.47
C THR A 29 -11.95 9.54 -5.74
N LYS A 30 -11.60 8.69 -6.73
CA LYS A 30 -12.33 8.63 -8.02
C LYS A 30 -13.71 7.99 -7.88
N LYS A 31 -13.84 7.00 -6.98
CA LYS A 31 -15.09 6.24 -6.77
C LYS A 31 -15.80 6.62 -5.45
N ASN A 32 -15.30 7.63 -4.75
CA ASN A 32 -15.87 8.21 -3.52
C ASN A 32 -16.25 7.15 -2.47
N TYR A 33 -15.26 6.35 -2.05
CA TYR A 33 -15.45 5.41 -0.96
C TYR A 33 -14.22 5.34 -0.08
N SER A 34 -14.42 4.87 1.15
CA SER A 34 -13.33 4.58 2.08
C SER A 34 -13.39 3.19 2.68
N VAL A 35 -12.23 2.76 3.18
CA VAL A 35 -11.99 1.57 3.99
C VAL A 35 -11.26 2.00 5.26
N THR A 36 -11.64 1.42 6.39
CA THR A 36 -11.06 1.72 7.70
C THR A 36 -10.06 0.66 8.13
N ILE A 37 -8.80 1.03 8.37
CA ILE A 37 -7.77 0.16 8.93
C ILE A 37 -7.50 0.54 10.38
N ARG A 38 -7.56 -0.45 11.27
CA ARG A 38 -7.24 -0.30 12.70
C ARG A 38 -5.85 -0.85 12.99
N ILE A 39 -5.02 -0.03 13.62
CA ILE A 39 -3.66 -0.38 14.01
C ILE A 39 -3.64 -0.74 15.50
N SER A 40 -3.27 -1.98 15.79
CA SER A 40 -3.07 -2.48 17.15
C SER A 40 -1.63 -2.21 17.62
N GLY A 41 -1.45 -1.78 18.87
CA GLY A 41 -0.13 -1.61 19.50
C GLY A 41 0.50 -0.23 19.30
N ASN A 42 1.82 -0.19 19.09
CA ASN A 42 2.55 1.05 18.82
C ASN A 42 2.05 1.69 17.51
N ARG A 43 1.89 3.01 17.56
CA ARG A 43 0.98 3.75 16.68
C ARG A 43 1.70 4.60 15.65
N ASN A 44 3.02 4.74 15.75
CA ASN A 44 3.77 5.54 14.81
C ASN A 44 3.78 4.85 13.46
N PHE A 45 3.14 5.48 12.48
CA PHE A 45 3.12 5.00 11.11
C PHE A 45 3.43 6.12 10.14
N LEU A 46 3.92 5.73 8.97
CA LEU A 46 3.99 6.56 7.78
C LEU A 46 3.09 5.96 6.71
N LEU A 47 2.12 6.71 6.23
CA LEU A 47 1.27 6.34 5.11
C LEU A 47 1.67 7.17 3.89
N ILE A 48 2.06 6.51 2.80
CA ILE A 48 2.29 7.12 1.50
C ILE A 48 1.02 6.90 0.67
N LYS A 49 0.54 7.96 0.02
CA LYS A 49 -0.71 8.00 -0.76
C LYS A 49 -0.49 8.73 -2.08
N ASN A 50 -1.43 8.58 -3.01
CA ASN A 50 -1.41 9.23 -4.33
C ASN A 50 -0.06 9.01 -5.06
N ILE A 51 0.42 7.76 -5.04
CA ILE A 51 1.73 7.40 -5.62
C ILE A 51 1.75 7.74 -7.11
N GLU A 52 0.64 7.50 -7.83
CA GLU A 52 0.52 7.86 -9.24
C GLU A 52 0.88 9.33 -9.51
N ASP A 53 0.31 10.25 -8.75
CA ASP A 53 0.57 11.69 -8.85
C ASP A 53 2.01 12.03 -8.43
N LEU A 54 2.50 11.38 -7.36
CA LEU A 54 3.88 11.53 -6.91
C LEU A 54 4.86 11.18 -8.04
N LYS A 55 4.63 10.07 -8.73
CA LYS A 55 5.46 9.64 -9.87
C LYS A 55 5.47 10.65 -11.00
N GLN A 56 4.32 11.18 -11.41
CA GLN A 56 4.25 12.12 -12.52
C GLN A 56 5.06 13.39 -12.25
N ARG A 57 5.11 13.82 -10.98
CA ARG A 57 5.87 14.99 -10.58
C ARG A 57 7.38 14.78 -10.63
N TYR A 58 7.86 13.58 -10.31
CA TYR A 58 9.31 13.30 -10.18
C TYR A 58 9.89 12.50 -11.36
N LEU A 59 9.08 11.71 -12.08
CA LEU A 59 9.44 10.94 -13.28
C LEU A 59 8.50 11.30 -14.46
N PRO A 60 8.59 12.52 -15.01
CA PRO A 60 7.66 13.00 -16.05
C PRO A 60 7.73 12.24 -17.38
N TYR A 61 8.70 11.34 -17.54
CA TYR A 61 8.89 10.52 -18.74
C TYR A 61 8.07 9.22 -18.75
N THR A 62 7.33 8.90 -17.68
CA THR A 62 6.45 7.72 -17.63
C THR A 62 4.98 8.03 -17.96
N ASN A 63 4.70 9.16 -18.63
CA ASN A 63 3.34 9.64 -18.87
C ASN A 63 2.57 8.80 -19.91
N GLY A 64 1.24 8.80 -19.80
CA GLY A 64 0.33 8.24 -20.80
C GLY A 64 0.05 6.75 -20.64
N ARG A 65 -0.34 6.08 -21.75
CA ARG A 65 -0.85 4.69 -21.76
C ARG A 65 0.12 3.62 -21.25
N PHE A 66 1.40 3.95 -21.14
CA PHE A 66 2.45 3.03 -20.72
C PHE A 66 2.82 3.20 -19.24
N MET A 67 2.12 4.10 -18.53
CA MET A 67 2.35 4.29 -17.11
C MET A 67 1.87 3.05 -16.34
N PRO A 68 2.76 2.30 -15.68
CA PRO A 68 2.33 1.20 -14.83
C PRO A 68 1.52 1.79 -13.68
N LYS A 69 0.33 1.23 -13.44
CA LYS A 69 -0.43 1.50 -12.23
C LYS A 69 0.32 0.93 -11.03
N ASP A 70 0.25 1.63 -9.91
CA ASP A 70 0.73 1.13 -8.63
C ASP A 70 -0.43 0.83 -7.70
N CYS A 71 -0.09 0.33 -6.51
CA CYS A 71 -1.00 0.29 -5.38
C CYS A 71 -1.41 1.71 -4.93
N ASP A 72 -2.59 1.83 -4.35
CA ASP A 72 -3.11 3.11 -3.89
C ASP A 72 -2.36 3.66 -2.65
N TYR A 73 -1.97 2.76 -1.73
CA TYR A 73 -1.34 3.14 -0.46
C TYR A 73 -0.18 2.23 -0.06
N ILE A 74 0.81 2.84 0.59
CA ILE A 74 1.88 2.12 1.31
C ILE A 74 1.84 2.56 2.77
N LEU A 75 1.71 1.61 3.69
CA LEU A 75 1.78 1.86 5.13
C LEU A 75 3.06 1.24 5.71
N ILE A 76 3.89 2.07 6.35
CA ILE A 76 5.13 1.65 6.99
C ILE A 76 4.97 1.73 8.50
N LEU A 77 5.16 0.59 9.18
CA LEU A 77 5.25 0.46 10.63
C LEU A 77 6.71 0.16 11.01
N GLU A 78 7.49 1.21 11.21
CA GLU A 78 8.93 1.10 11.44
C GLU A 78 9.26 0.30 12.71
N ASP A 79 8.55 0.53 13.81
CA ASP A 79 8.77 -0.16 15.09
C ASP A 79 8.54 -1.68 15.00
N LYS A 80 7.73 -2.14 14.05
CA LYS A 80 7.45 -3.56 13.82
C LYS A 80 8.25 -4.15 12.68
N LYS A 81 8.99 -3.32 11.94
CA LYS A 81 9.59 -3.67 10.64
C LYS A 81 8.55 -4.29 9.69
N GLU A 82 7.40 -3.63 9.52
CA GLU A 82 6.33 -4.10 8.63
C GLU A 82 5.98 -3.03 7.58
N ILE A 83 5.74 -3.46 6.34
CA ILE A 83 5.24 -2.62 5.25
C ILE A 83 4.01 -3.28 4.65
N PHE A 84 2.93 -2.53 4.49
CA PHE A 84 1.71 -2.98 3.84
C PHE A 84 1.51 -2.20 2.55
N PHE A 85 1.24 -2.93 1.47
CA PHE A 85 0.85 -2.40 0.18
C PHE A 85 -0.63 -2.66 0.00
N PHE A 86 -1.42 -1.60 -0.18
CA PHE A 86 -2.87 -1.69 -0.33
C PHE A 86 -3.32 -1.26 -1.72
N GLU A 87 -4.10 -2.11 -2.37
CA GLU A 87 -4.90 -1.77 -3.54
C GLU A 87 -6.38 -1.79 -3.14
N LEU A 88 -7.10 -0.71 -3.40
CA LEU A 88 -8.52 -0.58 -3.11
C LEU A 88 -9.34 -0.79 -4.38
N LYS A 89 -10.37 -1.64 -4.30
CA LYS A 89 -11.39 -1.78 -5.33
C LYS A 89 -12.78 -1.65 -4.71
N SER A 90 -13.77 -1.28 -5.52
CA SER A 90 -15.17 -1.26 -5.12
C SER A 90 -16.04 -1.83 -6.23
N GLU A 91 -15.89 -3.12 -6.50
CA GLU A 91 -16.49 -3.74 -7.69
C GLU A 91 -17.29 -4.99 -7.36
N LYS A 92 -18.09 -5.48 -8.33
CA LYS A 92 -18.69 -6.81 -8.22
C LYS A 92 -17.57 -7.83 -8.03
N GLN A 93 -17.75 -8.82 -7.15
CA GLN A 93 -16.72 -9.81 -6.83
C GLN A 93 -16.21 -10.53 -8.10
N LYS A 94 -17.07 -10.76 -9.09
CA LYS A 94 -16.66 -11.32 -10.39
C LYS A 94 -15.66 -10.44 -11.15
N CYS A 95 -15.82 -9.11 -11.12
CA CYS A 95 -14.87 -8.18 -11.75
C CYS A 95 -13.56 -8.15 -10.96
N PHE A 96 -13.65 -8.05 -9.62
CA PHE A 96 -12.48 -8.09 -8.75
C PHE A 96 -11.63 -9.35 -8.97
N ARG A 97 -12.26 -10.53 -9.13
CA ARG A 97 -11.58 -11.79 -9.49
C ARG A 97 -10.90 -11.73 -10.87
N ARG A 98 -11.53 -11.08 -11.86
CA ARG A 98 -10.99 -10.97 -13.23
C ARG A 98 -9.76 -10.06 -13.29
N GLU A 99 -9.68 -9.05 -12.42
CA GLU A 99 -8.56 -8.11 -12.33
C GLU A 99 -7.41 -8.60 -11.42
N LYS A 100 -7.43 -9.86 -10.97
CA LYS A 100 -6.45 -10.41 -10.01
C LYS A 100 -5.00 -10.12 -10.42
N ASP A 101 -4.65 -10.42 -11.67
CA ASP A 101 -3.26 -10.29 -12.14
C ASP A 101 -2.82 -8.83 -12.28
N ASP A 102 -3.74 -7.94 -12.66
CA ASP A 102 -3.50 -6.49 -12.69
C ASP A 102 -3.25 -5.96 -11.28
N ILE A 103 -4.08 -6.35 -10.32
CA ILE A 103 -3.93 -5.99 -8.90
C ILE A 103 -2.59 -6.46 -8.34
N ILE A 104 -2.17 -7.68 -8.65
CA ILE A 104 -0.85 -8.20 -8.22
C ILE A 104 0.30 -7.40 -8.82
N THR A 105 0.15 -6.98 -10.08
CA THR A 105 1.12 -6.11 -10.74
C THR A 105 1.20 -4.76 -10.03
N GLN A 106 0.06 -4.14 -9.70
CA GLN A 106 -0.01 -2.88 -8.94
C GLN A 106 0.67 -2.98 -7.58
N LEU A 107 0.37 -4.03 -6.81
CA LEU A 107 0.96 -4.31 -5.51
C LEU A 107 2.48 -4.52 -5.60
N THR A 108 2.95 -5.22 -6.64
CA THR A 108 4.38 -5.44 -6.88
C THR A 108 5.09 -4.14 -7.26
N SER A 109 4.47 -3.28 -8.07
CA SER A 109 4.99 -1.95 -8.40
C SER A 109 5.16 -1.09 -7.15
N GLY A 110 4.20 -1.17 -6.20
CA GLY A 110 4.30 -0.48 -4.92
C GLY A 110 5.60 -0.77 -4.16
N GLU A 111 6.04 -2.03 -4.12
CA GLU A 111 7.31 -2.39 -3.50
C GLU A 111 8.50 -1.75 -4.21
N GLN A 112 8.54 -1.79 -5.54
CA GLN A 112 9.62 -1.18 -6.31
C GLN A 112 9.70 0.33 -6.04
N TRP A 113 8.54 0.97 -5.88
CA TRP A 113 8.47 2.38 -5.54
C TRP A 113 8.99 2.70 -4.15
N VAL A 114 8.66 1.90 -3.13
CA VAL A 114 9.27 2.08 -1.82
C VAL A 114 10.79 1.94 -1.92
N ARG A 115 11.30 0.91 -2.60
CA ARG A 115 12.75 0.73 -2.78
C ARG A 115 13.39 1.95 -3.45
N HIS A 116 12.75 2.50 -4.48
CA HIS A 116 13.22 3.70 -5.17
C HIS A 116 13.20 4.95 -4.26
N LEU A 117 12.09 5.20 -3.55
CA LEU A 117 11.96 6.34 -2.63
C LEU A 117 13.01 6.28 -1.52
N ILE A 118 13.29 5.08 -0.99
CA ILE A 118 14.35 4.86 0.00
C ILE A 118 15.72 5.14 -0.59
N PHE A 119 16.01 4.60 -1.77
CA PHE A 119 17.26 4.85 -2.49
C PHE A 119 17.51 6.35 -2.67
N CYS A 120 16.50 7.11 -3.10
CA CYS A 120 16.59 8.55 -3.29
C CYS A 120 16.71 9.33 -1.97
N SER A 121 16.20 8.80 -0.85
CA SER A 121 16.18 9.49 0.44
C SER A 121 17.42 9.22 1.29
N THR A 122 18.20 8.18 1.00
CA THR A 122 19.26 7.71 1.89
C THR A 122 20.47 7.18 1.11
N PRO A 123 21.69 7.73 1.31
CA PRO A 123 22.92 7.19 0.69
C PRO A 123 23.35 5.86 1.34
N ASN A 124 22.98 5.66 2.62
CA ASN A 124 23.13 4.37 3.31
C ASN A 124 21.81 3.62 3.18
N PHE A 125 21.70 2.83 2.11
CA PHE A 125 20.58 1.93 1.82
C PHE A 125 20.23 1.14 3.09
N LEU A 126 19.20 1.60 3.83
CA LEU A 126 18.62 0.82 4.91
C LEU A 126 18.14 -0.48 4.27
N ASP A 127 18.54 -1.62 4.83
CA ASP A 127 18.16 -2.91 4.27
C ASP A 127 16.65 -3.11 4.47
N ILE A 128 15.85 -2.59 3.55
CA ILE A 128 14.40 -2.79 3.49
C ILE A 128 14.05 -4.29 3.49
N ASN A 129 15.01 -5.17 3.19
CA ASN A 129 14.83 -6.61 3.28
C ASN A 129 14.61 -7.09 4.73
N ASP A 130 14.94 -6.28 5.74
CA ASP A 130 14.57 -6.54 7.14
C ASP A 130 13.06 -6.37 7.42
N PHE A 131 12.32 -5.71 6.52
CA PHE A 131 10.91 -5.48 6.70
C PHE A 131 10.09 -6.64 6.15
N LYS A 132 9.11 -7.10 6.95
CA LYS A 132 8.05 -7.98 6.47
C LYS A 132 7.10 -7.19 5.60
N MET A 133 6.86 -7.69 4.39
CA MET A 133 6.01 -7.06 3.39
C MET A 133 4.69 -7.81 3.25
N TYR A 134 3.59 -7.06 3.28
CA TYR A 134 2.24 -7.58 3.15
C TYR A 134 1.57 -6.95 1.93
N PHE A 135 1.09 -7.78 1.01
CA PHE A 135 0.44 -7.33 -0.22
C PHE A 135 -1.05 -7.62 -0.11
N VAL A 136 -1.88 -6.58 -0.06
CA VAL A 136 -3.29 -6.69 0.32
C VAL A 136 -4.16 -5.95 -0.69
N ALA A 137 -5.07 -6.68 -1.32
CA ALA A 137 -6.12 -6.11 -2.15
C ALA A 137 -7.44 -6.10 -1.37
N ILE A 138 -8.09 -4.95 -1.26
CA ILE A 138 -9.34 -4.78 -0.53
C ILE A 138 -10.46 -4.41 -1.49
N ASN A 139 -11.42 -5.30 -1.64
CA ASN A 139 -12.68 -5.03 -2.31
C ASN A 139 -13.72 -4.54 -1.31
N LYS A 140 -14.12 -3.27 -1.41
CA LYS A 140 -15.12 -2.68 -0.54
C LYS A 140 -16.45 -3.44 -0.64
N LYS A 141 -16.78 -4.15 0.43
CA LYS A 141 -18.02 -4.91 0.62
C LYS A 141 -18.52 -4.75 2.05
N SER A 142 -19.80 -5.06 2.27
CA SER A 142 -20.40 -5.08 3.60
C SER A 142 -19.83 -6.21 4.46
N GLN A 143 -19.55 -7.37 3.87
CA GLN A 143 -19.03 -8.52 4.59
C GLN A 143 -17.50 -8.54 4.56
N THR A 144 -16.90 -8.68 5.74
CA THR A 144 -15.47 -8.91 5.92
C THR A 144 -15.14 -10.38 5.69
N GLN A 145 -14.33 -10.70 4.68
CA GLN A 145 -13.93 -12.08 4.37
C GLN A 145 -12.66 -12.13 3.51
N CYS A 146 -11.69 -12.98 3.88
CA CYS A 146 -10.58 -13.34 3.00
C CYS A 146 -11.07 -14.25 1.87
N ILE A 147 -10.74 -13.89 0.63
CA ILE A 147 -11.04 -14.67 -0.57
C ILE A 147 -9.84 -15.61 -0.82
N ASN A 148 -9.82 -16.73 -0.10
CA ASN A 148 -8.69 -17.67 -0.10
C ASN A 148 -8.36 -18.19 -1.50
N GLU A 149 -9.36 -18.40 -2.35
CA GLU A 149 -9.18 -18.88 -3.72
C GLU A 149 -8.54 -17.85 -4.68
N LEU A 150 -8.44 -16.59 -4.27
CA LEU A 150 -7.65 -15.57 -4.98
C LEU A 150 -6.28 -15.34 -4.32
N THR A 151 -6.14 -15.74 -3.06
CA THR A 151 -4.90 -15.57 -2.32
C THR A 151 -3.87 -16.53 -2.87
N GLU A 152 -2.74 -15.99 -3.31
CA GLU A 152 -1.70 -16.79 -3.94
C GLU A 152 -0.30 -16.39 -3.47
N GLU A 153 0.61 -17.35 -3.56
CA GLU A 153 2.04 -17.14 -3.36
C GLU A 153 2.74 -17.15 -4.71
N LYS A 154 3.46 -16.08 -5.03
CA LYS A 154 4.20 -15.91 -6.28
C LYS A 154 5.53 -15.24 -6.00
N ASN A 155 6.62 -15.81 -6.50
CA ASN A 155 7.98 -15.29 -6.30
C ASN A 155 8.33 -15.04 -4.82
N GLY A 156 7.89 -15.93 -3.92
CA GLY A 156 8.13 -15.80 -2.47
C GLY A 156 7.29 -14.72 -1.77
N LYS A 157 6.29 -14.14 -2.44
CA LYS A 157 5.38 -13.12 -1.89
C LYS A 157 3.97 -13.67 -1.81
N LYS A 158 3.28 -13.40 -0.70
CA LYS A 158 1.87 -13.76 -0.51
C LYS A 158 0.99 -12.54 -0.82
N PHE A 159 0.09 -12.69 -1.78
CA PHE A 159 -0.91 -11.69 -2.16
C PHE A 159 -2.25 -12.06 -1.58
N THR A 160 -2.79 -11.25 -0.67
CA THR A 160 -4.04 -11.52 0.04
C THR A 160 -5.17 -10.67 -0.51
N PHE A 161 -6.35 -11.27 -0.66
CA PHE A 161 -7.52 -10.61 -1.24
C PHE A 161 -8.66 -10.63 -0.22
N TRP A 162 -9.18 -9.45 0.11
CA TRP A 162 -10.20 -9.28 1.13
C TRP A 162 -11.44 -8.60 0.59
N ASN A 163 -12.61 -9.10 1.00
CA ASN A 163 -13.83 -8.31 1.01
C ASN A 163 -13.97 -7.64 2.37
N GLY A 164 -14.53 -6.43 2.40
CA GLY A 164 -14.91 -5.75 3.64
C GLY A 164 -14.72 -4.23 3.56
N CYS A 165 -15.03 -3.54 4.65
CA CYS A 165 -14.85 -2.08 4.75
C CYS A 165 -14.12 -1.64 6.02
N SER A 166 -13.88 -2.56 6.96
CA SER A 166 -13.10 -2.29 8.17
C SER A 166 -12.31 -3.53 8.58
N PHE A 167 -11.03 -3.33 8.89
CA PHE A 167 -10.09 -4.40 9.22
C PHE A 167 -9.16 -3.97 10.35
N ASN A 168 -8.72 -4.91 11.16
CA ASN A 168 -7.51 -4.77 11.96
C ASN A 168 -6.30 -5.21 11.14
N LEU A 169 -5.21 -4.48 11.23
CA LEU A 169 -4.00 -4.76 10.45
C LEU A 169 -3.42 -6.16 10.72
N SER A 170 -3.65 -6.71 11.92
CA SER A 170 -3.24 -8.06 12.29
C SER A 170 -3.95 -9.15 11.49
N GLU A 171 -5.12 -8.86 10.90
CA GLU A 171 -5.87 -9.82 10.08
C GLU A 171 -5.17 -10.11 8.75
N PHE A 172 -4.23 -9.25 8.32
CA PHE A 172 -3.48 -9.42 7.08
C PHE A 172 -2.18 -10.22 7.23
N LYS A 173 -1.87 -10.68 8.45
CA LYS A 173 -0.64 -11.42 8.77
C LYS A 173 -0.83 -12.92 8.59
#